data_AF-A0A7U9R497-F1
#
_entry.id   AF-A0A7U9R497-F1
#
_cell.length_a   1.000
_cell.length_b   1.000
_cell.length_c   1.000
_cell.angle_alpha   90.00
_cell.angle_beta   90.00
_cell.angle_gamma   90.00
#
_symmetry.space_group_name_H-M   'P 1'
#
loop_
_entity.id
_entity.type
_entity.pdbx_description
1 polymer ?
#
loop_
_entity_poly.entity_id
_entity_poly.type
_entity_poly.pdbx_seq_one_letter_code
_entity_poly.pdbx_strand_id
1 'polypeptide(L)'
;MGYINGLVEHEGAKVILIANEREIGTLTQAKNKELQYLISSNEKIKISKEESVFSYHHLNNTKDDLDIAELERRRRKLFSDNEYNQQYLRIREKLIGQTLRYEADLVPIIHKLINQCKTDTQLRDHLNNNVRYFINDMSENKHDNLRTFQFFLSKIEYLYFHFSSFEIDRRYRDAALDFIIQNCFMICVEYRGNIQGPDDQFLQICFQNKRRMPAIINYVKYSIFDPESFLNDITVYINAELATHLPDNDPYTLLYDQYYLQTQDWVEEKIKLILERLHQNEYKSNLYSNILIIFIRLVKYGFPEEILLHAEEYMISNVKQGNSNILDDCIASDNAEEIKKCKAIIHRINCQIRSSRESLRTEDILKILSNNESWAKELINYWDTNRQQIPHEIQMLSYIDADFWLQKILNSNAENIHHFRMFINGLYPDNVIRGNADDDMLIIQSIINRLKSYTDSDKIKNMQLMWLKEQLSKIYQQHIGYMKKNSQ
;
A
#
# COMPACT_ATOMS: atom_id res chain seq x y z
N MET A 1 37.44 -38.37 16.35
CA MET A 1 37.23 -39.48 17.32
C MET A 1 38.53 -39.96 17.97
N GLY A 2 39.65 -40.12 17.25
CA GLY A 2 40.93 -40.52 17.88
C GLY A 2 41.37 -39.63 19.05
N TYR A 3 41.13 -38.32 18.96
CA TYR A 3 41.40 -37.37 20.05
C TYR A 3 40.54 -37.61 21.31
N ILE A 4 39.25 -37.91 21.14
CA ILE A 4 38.33 -38.16 22.27
C ILE A 4 38.64 -39.50 22.92
N ASN A 5 38.91 -40.54 22.12
CA ASN A 5 39.32 -41.85 22.66
C ASN A 5 40.62 -41.74 23.45
N GLY A 6 41.57 -40.91 23.02
CA GLY A 6 42.79 -40.66 23.79
C GLY A 6 42.50 -40.11 25.20
N LEU A 7 41.64 -39.12 25.29
CA LEU A 7 41.25 -38.50 26.58
C LEU A 7 40.49 -39.47 27.50
N VAL A 8 39.63 -40.32 26.93
CA VAL A 8 38.81 -41.25 27.72
C VAL A 8 39.60 -42.51 28.12
N GLU A 9 40.36 -43.11 27.19
CA GLU A 9 41.05 -44.39 27.40
C GLU A 9 42.43 -44.22 28.04
N HIS A 10 43.20 -43.19 27.66
CA HIS A 10 44.56 -42.99 28.19
C HIS A 10 44.62 -42.05 29.38
N GLU A 11 43.74 -41.03 29.45
CA GLU A 11 43.75 -40.04 30.53
C GLU A 11 42.61 -40.24 31.55
N GLY A 12 41.68 -41.17 31.32
CA GLY A 12 40.57 -41.46 32.22
C GLY A 12 39.58 -40.30 32.40
N ALA A 13 39.57 -39.33 31.49
CA ALA A 13 38.73 -38.14 31.58
C ALA A 13 37.27 -38.45 31.22
N LYS A 14 36.33 -37.87 31.98
CA LYS A 14 34.90 -37.87 31.62
C LYS A 14 34.64 -36.75 30.62
N VAL A 15 34.28 -37.10 29.38
CA VAL A 15 34.06 -36.14 28.29
C VAL A 15 32.56 -35.94 28.06
N ILE A 16 32.11 -34.69 28.06
CA ILE A 16 30.74 -34.28 27.67
C ILE A 16 30.83 -33.54 26.34
N LEU A 17 30.05 -33.98 25.35
CA LEU A 17 29.96 -33.34 24.04
C LEU A 17 28.64 -32.59 23.92
N ILE A 18 28.70 -31.29 23.67
CA ILE A 18 27.55 -30.44 23.39
C ILE A 18 27.66 -29.99 21.94
N ALA A 19 26.73 -30.44 21.11
CA ALA A 19 26.71 -30.13 19.68
C ALA A 19 25.29 -30.17 19.12
N ASN A 20 25.04 -29.40 18.05
CA ASN A 20 23.80 -29.49 17.29
C ASN A 20 23.83 -30.78 16.44
N GLU A 21 23.04 -31.79 16.81
CA GLU A 21 23.00 -33.09 16.11
C GLU A 21 22.72 -32.93 14.61
N ARG A 22 21.91 -31.93 14.21
CA ARG A 22 21.59 -31.67 12.80
C ARG A 22 22.79 -31.21 11.97
N GLU A 23 23.84 -30.69 12.60
CA GLU A 23 25.04 -30.20 11.92
C GLU A 23 26.19 -31.23 11.89
N ILE A 24 26.05 -32.35 12.60
CA ILE A 24 27.08 -33.37 12.66
C ILE A 24 26.99 -34.27 11.41
N GLY A 25 27.98 -34.20 10.52
CA GLY A 25 28.06 -35.01 9.30
C GLY A 25 27.72 -34.28 8.00
N THR A 26 27.24 -33.04 8.06
CA THR A 26 26.90 -32.22 6.89
C THR A 26 28.11 -31.69 6.10
N LEU A 27 29.30 -31.62 6.72
CA LEU A 27 30.57 -31.21 6.08
C LEU A 27 31.01 -32.10 4.90
N THR A 28 30.40 -33.27 4.73
CA THR A 28 30.69 -34.21 3.64
C THR A 28 29.93 -33.95 2.34
N GLN A 29 29.07 -32.91 2.29
CA GLN A 29 28.27 -32.53 1.12
C GLN A 29 29.09 -32.33 -0.17
N ALA A 30 30.39 -32.08 -0.09
CA ALA A 30 31.23 -31.74 -1.25
C ALA A 30 31.82 -32.94 -2.02
N LYS A 31 31.70 -34.19 -1.55
CA LYS A 31 32.29 -35.33 -2.28
C LYS A 31 31.45 -35.66 -3.52
N ASN A 32 32.03 -35.42 -4.69
CA ASN A 32 31.55 -35.86 -6.00
C ASN A 32 30.24 -35.20 -6.47
N LYS A 33 29.97 -33.95 -6.08
CA LYS A 33 28.79 -33.20 -6.57
C LYS A 33 28.77 -33.14 -8.09
N GLU A 34 29.93 -33.00 -8.71
CA GLU A 34 30.14 -32.96 -10.16
C GLU A 34 29.62 -34.24 -10.82
N LEU A 35 29.89 -35.40 -10.22
CA LEU A 35 29.41 -36.71 -10.71
C LEU A 35 27.90 -36.89 -10.48
N GLN A 36 27.37 -36.39 -9.36
CA GLN A 36 25.93 -36.42 -9.10
C GLN A 36 25.16 -35.59 -10.12
N TYR A 37 25.65 -34.39 -10.46
CA TYR A 37 25.06 -33.56 -11.51
C TYR A 37 25.20 -34.19 -12.89
N LEU A 38 26.34 -34.84 -13.20
CA LEU A 38 26.54 -35.57 -14.45
C LEU A 38 25.55 -36.74 -14.63
N ILE A 39 25.21 -37.44 -13.55
CA ILE A 39 24.21 -38.51 -13.57
C ILE A 39 22.80 -37.90 -13.71
N SER A 40 22.53 -36.81 -13.00
CA SER A 40 21.22 -36.15 -12.97
C SER A 40 20.86 -35.46 -14.30
N SER A 41 21.86 -35.08 -15.12
CA SER A 41 21.67 -34.52 -16.45
C SER A 41 21.36 -35.56 -17.53
N ASN A 42 21.47 -36.85 -17.22
CA ASN A 42 21.24 -37.92 -18.19
C ASN A 42 19.73 -38.09 -18.47
N GLU A 43 19.31 -37.74 -19.69
CA GLU A 43 17.92 -37.83 -20.16
C GLU A 43 17.33 -39.25 -20.14
N LYS A 44 18.19 -40.29 -20.12
CA LYS A 44 17.73 -41.69 -20.06
C LYS A 44 17.19 -42.08 -18.68
N ILE A 45 17.51 -41.30 -17.63
CA ILE A 45 17.05 -41.55 -16.26
C ILE A 45 15.70 -40.85 -16.07
N LYS A 46 14.60 -41.61 -16.18
CA LYS A 46 13.26 -41.09 -15.97
C LYS A 46 12.97 -40.97 -14.47
N ILE A 47 12.86 -39.74 -13.99
CA ILE A 47 12.53 -39.43 -12.59
C ILE A 47 11.10 -38.88 -12.55
N SER A 48 10.19 -39.58 -11.87
CA SER A 48 8.80 -39.15 -11.73
C SER A 48 8.71 -37.76 -11.08
N LYS A 49 7.95 -36.86 -11.72
CA LYS A 49 7.43 -35.66 -11.06
C LYS A 49 6.30 -36.13 -10.13
N GLU A 50 6.30 -35.69 -8.88
CA GLU A 50 5.16 -35.92 -7.99
C GLU A 50 4.03 -35.01 -8.49
N GLU A 51 2.91 -35.62 -8.87
CA GLU A 51 1.71 -34.88 -9.27
C GLU A 51 1.15 -34.19 -8.03
N SER A 52 1.08 -32.87 -8.06
CA SER A 52 0.30 -32.13 -7.09
C SER A 52 -1.18 -32.40 -7.37
N VAL A 53 -1.97 -32.62 -6.32
CA VAL A 53 -3.41 -32.96 -6.40
C VAL A 53 -4.25 -31.87 -7.12
N PHE A 54 -3.67 -30.71 -7.43
CA PHE A 54 -4.35 -29.57 -8.05
C PHE A 54 -3.82 -29.16 -9.43
N SER A 55 -2.97 -29.96 -10.09
CA SER A 55 -2.54 -29.68 -11.47
C SER A 55 -3.54 -30.19 -12.52
N TYR A 56 -4.80 -29.78 -12.43
CA TYR A 56 -5.73 -29.82 -13.57
C TYR A 56 -5.81 -28.38 -14.11
N HIS A 57 -5.55 -28.20 -15.40
CA HIS A 57 -5.36 -26.92 -16.11
C HIS A 57 -3.90 -26.43 -16.12
N HIS A 58 -3.08 -27.06 -16.96
CA HIS A 58 -2.18 -26.42 -17.95
C HIS A 58 -1.25 -27.48 -18.55
N LEU A 59 -1.78 -28.29 -19.49
CA LEU A 59 -0.96 -29.12 -20.36
C LEU A 59 -0.56 -28.29 -21.58
N ASN A 60 0.44 -27.41 -21.41
CA ASN A 60 1.21 -26.92 -22.54
C ASN A 60 2.44 -27.81 -22.68
N ASN A 61 2.49 -28.54 -23.80
CA ASN A 61 3.60 -29.36 -24.24
C ASN A 61 4.78 -28.44 -24.62
N THR A 62 5.50 -27.90 -23.64
CA THR A 62 6.81 -27.31 -23.85
C THR A 62 7.84 -28.42 -23.65
N LYS A 63 8.76 -28.59 -24.60
CA LYS A 63 9.94 -29.44 -24.42
C LYS A 63 10.61 -29.00 -23.10
N ASP A 64 10.69 -29.92 -22.14
CA ASP A 64 11.37 -29.73 -20.86
C ASP A 64 12.86 -29.50 -21.16
N ASP A 65 13.27 -28.25 -21.40
CA ASP A 65 14.67 -27.87 -21.33
C ASP A 65 15.11 -28.03 -19.87
N LEU A 66 16.28 -28.65 -19.69
CA LEU A 66 16.77 -29.07 -18.38
C LEU A 66 17.32 -27.85 -17.62
N ASP A 67 16.42 -27.08 -17.01
CA ASP A 67 16.77 -25.93 -16.18
C ASP A 67 17.53 -26.35 -14.91
N ILE A 68 18.32 -25.43 -14.34
CA ILE A 68 19.12 -25.63 -13.13
C ILE A 68 18.24 -26.12 -11.97
N ALA A 69 17.02 -25.60 -11.85
CA ALA A 69 16.07 -26.02 -10.82
C ALA A 69 15.63 -27.49 -11.00
N GLU A 70 15.39 -27.93 -12.24
CA GLU A 70 15.03 -29.32 -12.55
C GLU A 70 16.22 -30.26 -12.36
N LEU A 71 17.44 -29.83 -12.70
CA LEU A 71 18.67 -30.59 -12.45
C LEU A 71 18.89 -30.83 -10.94
N GLU A 72 18.69 -29.79 -10.13
CA GLU A 72 18.82 -29.87 -8.66
C GLU A 72 17.73 -30.77 -8.05
N ARG A 73 16.49 -30.70 -8.56
CA ARG A 73 15.40 -31.60 -8.17
C ARG A 73 15.77 -33.06 -8.45
N ARG A 74 16.26 -33.34 -9.66
CA ARG A 74 16.69 -34.69 -10.07
C ARG A 74 17.82 -35.22 -9.19
N ARG A 75 18.80 -34.36 -8.88
CA ARG A 75 19.92 -34.69 -7.99
C ARG A 75 19.43 -35.13 -6.61
N ARG A 76 18.58 -34.32 -5.97
CA ARG A 76 18.06 -34.62 -4.61
C ARG A 76 17.24 -35.90 -4.54
N LYS A 77 16.54 -36.25 -5.63
CA LYS A 77 15.72 -37.48 -5.70
C LYS A 77 16.55 -38.74 -5.93
N LEU A 78 17.63 -38.64 -6.71
CA LEU A 78 18.57 -39.74 -6.93
C LEU A 78 19.55 -39.94 -5.77
N PHE A 79 20.01 -38.83 -5.19
CA PHE A 79 20.99 -38.80 -4.11
C PHE A 79 20.36 -38.06 -2.94
N SER A 80 19.63 -38.81 -2.09
CA SER A 80 19.05 -38.23 -0.90
C SER A 80 20.17 -37.76 0.04
N ASP A 81 20.08 -36.54 0.54
CA ASP A 81 21.04 -36.00 1.51
C ASP A 81 21.07 -36.81 2.84
N ASN A 82 20.10 -37.70 3.02
CA ASN A 82 19.93 -38.57 4.18
C ASN A 82 20.96 -39.70 4.31
N GLU A 83 21.63 -40.13 3.22
CA GLU A 83 22.58 -41.26 3.29
C GLU A 83 23.84 -40.93 4.14
N TYR A 84 24.19 -39.66 4.27
CA TYR A 84 25.37 -39.23 5.03
C TYR A 84 25.20 -39.32 6.56
N ASN A 85 23.95 -39.41 7.03
CA ASN A 85 23.64 -39.59 8.46
C ASN A 85 24.01 -41.00 8.96
N GLN A 86 24.24 -41.97 8.05
CA GLN A 86 24.54 -43.35 8.46
C GLN A 86 25.87 -43.50 9.22
N GLN A 87 26.91 -42.71 8.91
CA GLN A 87 28.17 -42.81 9.64
C GLN A 87 28.04 -42.32 11.08
N TYR A 88 27.34 -41.20 11.28
CA TYR A 88 27.01 -40.70 12.61
C TYR A 88 26.08 -41.66 13.37
N LEU A 89 25.04 -42.20 12.71
CA LEU A 89 24.14 -43.21 13.31
C LEU A 89 24.88 -44.50 13.70
N ARG A 90 25.83 -44.98 12.89
CA ARG A 90 26.69 -46.14 13.21
C ARG A 90 27.62 -45.87 14.38
N ILE A 91 28.12 -44.63 14.52
CA ILE A 91 28.91 -44.23 15.69
C ILE A 91 28.01 -44.14 16.93
N ARG A 92 26.80 -43.59 16.79
CA ARG A 92 25.80 -43.51 17.87
C ARG A 92 25.36 -44.88 18.36
N GLU A 93 25.16 -45.85 17.47
CA GLU A 93 24.85 -47.25 17.83
C GLU A 93 25.92 -47.87 18.74
N LYS A 94 27.19 -47.52 18.53
CA LYS A 94 28.33 -48.03 19.31
C LYS A 94 28.58 -47.27 20.61
N LEU A 95 27.90 -46.16 20.85
CA LEU A 95 28.06 -45.32 22.04
C LEU A 95 26.83 -45.44 22.93
N ILE A 96 27.02 -45.77 24.21
CA ILE A 96 25.96 -45.62 25.22
C ILE A 96 25.84 -44.12 25.53
N GLY A 97 24.97 -43.43 24.78
CA GLY A 97 24.69 -42.00 24.94
C GLY A 97 23.25 -41.76 25.39
N GLN A 98 23.05 -40.83 26.32
CA GLN A 98 21.72 -40.34 26.69
C GLN A 98 21.46 -39.01 25.95
N THR A 99 20.41 -38.95 25.13
CA THR A 99 20.00 -37.72 24.46
C THR A 99 19.07 -36.93 25.38
N LEU A 100 19.52 -35.74 25.80
CA LEU A 100 18.68 -34.79 26.53
C LEU A 100 18.11 -33.78 25.53
N ARG A 101 16.78 -33.74 25.41
CA ARG A 101 16.10 -32.70 24.64
C ARG A 101 15.97 -31.46 25.51
N TYR A 102 16.58 -30.36 25.08
CA TYR A 102 16.49 -29.08 25.75
C TYR A 102 15.59 -28.15 24.92
N GLU A 103 14.48 -27.75 25.51
CA GLU A 103 13.62 -26.68 25.00
C GLU A 103 13.72 -25.51 25.99
N ALA A 104 14.18 -24.36 25.50
CA ALA A 104 14.34 -23.18 26.32
C ALA A 104 12.99 -22.50 26.54
N ASP A 105 12.65 -22.20 27.79
CA ASP A 105 11.53 -21.29 28.07
C ASP A 105 11.94 -19.85 27.72
N LEU A 106 11.47 -19.36 26.58
CA LEU A 106 11.88 -18.08 26.01
C LEU A 106 11.36 -16.89 26.82
N VAL A 107 10.19 -17.00 27.47
CA VAL A 107 9.55 -15.91 28.23
C VAL A 107 10.45 -15.37 29.35
N PRO A 108 10.89 -16.18 30.33
CA PRO A 108 11.73 -15.69 31.43
C PRO A 108 13.12 -15.26 30.94
N ILE A 109 13.63 -15.89 29.88
CA ILE A 109 14.93 -15.53 29.30
C ILE A 109 14.87 -14.14 28.68
N ILE A 110 13.83 -13.83 27.90
CA ILE A 110 13.62 -12.53 27.27
C ILE A 110 13.47 -11.45 28.34
N HIS A 111 12.63 -11.65 29.37
CA HIS A 111 12.52 -10.70 30.48
C HIS A 111 13.86 -10.46 31.18
N LYS A 112 14.66 -11.51 31.39
CA LYS A 112 16.00 -11.39 31.98
C LYS A 112 16.95 -10.60 31.08
N LEU A 113 16.92 -10.82 29.77
CA LEU A 113 17.75 -10.08 28.81
C LEU A 113 17.36 -8.59 28.78
N ILE A 114 16.07 -8.27 28.78
CA ILE A 114 15.57 -6.89 28.85
C ILE A 114 16.05 -6.22 30.15
N ASN A 115 15.95 -6.91 31.30
CA ASN A 115 16.35 -6.36 32.59
C ASN A 115 17.88 -6.20 32.76
N GLN A 116 18.68 -6.92 31.98
CA GLN A 116 20.14 -6.82 32.00
C GLN A 116 20.68 -5.70 31.10
N CYS A 117 19.88 -5.20 30.16
CA CYS A 117 20.25 -4.05 29.33
C CYS A 117 20.16 -2.75 30.15
N LYS A 118 21.19 -1.90 30.04
CA LYS A 118 21.27 -0.58 30.68
C LYS A 118 20.44 0.45 29.93
N THR A 119 19.16 0.16 29.73
CA THR A 119 18.26 0.94 28.89
C THR A 119 17.39 1.86 29.75
N ASP A 120 16.88 2.93 29.14
CA ASP A 120 15.91 3.84 29.77
C ASP A 120 14.70 3.07 30.34
N THR A 121 14.19 3.54 31.48
CA THR A 121 13.00 2.99 32.15
C THR A 121 11.78 2.94 31.24
N GLN A 122 11.52 3.96 30.41
CA GLN A 122 10.36 3.97 29.52
C GLN A 122 10.47 2.91 28.43
N LEU A 123 11.62 2.82 27.76
CA LEU A 123 11.85 1.80 26.73
C LEU A 123 11.76 0.39 27.33
N ARG A 124 12.24 0.17 28.55
CA ARG A 124 12.15 -1.12 29.23
C ARG A 124 10.71 -1.56 29.48
N ASP A 125 9.84 -0.62 29.85
CA ASP A 125 8.42 -0.91 30.11
C ASP A 125 7.70 -1.28 28.80
N HIS A 126 7.93 -0.53 27.72
CA HIS A 126 7.42 -0.88 26.38
C HIS A 126 7.95 -2.24 25.87
N LEU A 127 9.22 -2.55 26.10
CA LEU A 127 9.79 -3.85 25.73
C LEU A 127 9.14 -5.00 26.51
N ASN A 128 8.90 -4.84 27.82
CA ASN A 128 8.24 -5.85 28.63
C ASN A 128 6.77 -6.07 28.22
N ASN A 129 6.06 -5.02 27.84
CA ASN A 129 4.67 -5.13 27.35
C ASN A 129 4.58 -5.90 26.02
N ASN A 130 5.60 -5.79 25.16
CA ASN A 130 5.65 -6.43 23.85
C ASN A 130 6.27 -7.85 23.84
N VAL A 131 6.60 -8.46 25.00
CA VAL A 131 7.25 -9.79 25.06
C VAL A 131 6.45 -10.89 24.34
N ARG A 132 5.12 -10.86 24.46
CA ARG A 132 4.24 -11.81 23.76
C ARG A 132 4.36 -11.71 22.24
N TYR A 133 4.46 -10.48 21.73
CA TYR A 133 4.66 -10.24 20.30
C TYR A 133 5.99 -10.83 19.82
N PHE A 134 7.08 -10.63 20.57
CA PHE A 134 8.40 -11.17 20.20
C PHE A 134 8.42 -12.70 20.11
N ILE A 135 7.72 -13.37 21.03
CA ILE A 135 7.64 -14.84 21.05
C ILE A 135 6.81 -15.34 19.88
N ASN A 136 5.65 -14.72 19.63
CA ASN A 136 4.79 -15.09 18.51
C ASN A 136 5.56 -14.94 17.18
N ASP A 137 6.22 -13.80 16.95
CA ASP A 137 6.97 -13.54 15.72
C ASP A 137 8.18 -14.49 15.56
N MET A 138 8.90 -14.84 16.64
CA MET A 138 9.95 -15.88 16.56
C MET A 138 9.37 -17.26 16.22
N SER A 139 8.24 -17.63 16.83
CA SER A 139 7.61 -18.93 16.65
C SER A 139 7.02 -19.12 15.25
N GLU A 140 6.35 -18.09 14.71
CA GLU A 140 5.80 -18.07 13.35
C GLU A 140 6.93 -18.25 12.32
N ASN A 141 8.06 -17.60 12.56
CA ASN A 141 9.23 -17.62 11.69
C ASN A 141 10.18 -18.81 11.97
N LYS A 142 9.87 -19.69 12.92
CA LYS A 142 10.70 -20.82 13.37
C LYS A 142 12.15 -20.41 13.71
N HIS A 143 12.32 -19.25 14.34
CA HIS A 143 13.62 -18.62 14.60
C HIS A 143 13.83 -18.30 16.08
N ASP A 144 14.01 -19.33 16.89
CA ASP A 144 14.17 -19.21 18.36
C ASP A 144 15.60 -18.81 18.81
N ASN A 145 16.32 -18.04 17.97
CA ASN A 145 17.71 -17.69 18.24
C ASN A 145 17.83 -16.44 19.12
N LEU A 146 18.15 -16.63 20.39
CA LEU A 146 18.36 -15.55 21.37
C LEU A 146 19.45 -14.53 20.99
N ARG A 147 20.42 -14.90 20.13
CA ARG A 147 21.41 -13.94 19.61
C ARG A 147 20.77 -12.88 18.70
N THR A 148 19.66 -13.23 18.04
CA THR A 148 18.85 -12.27 17.28
C THR A 148 18.16 -11.28 18.20
N PHE A 149 17.67 -11.75 19.35
CA PHE A 149 17.08 -10.88 20.37
C PHE A 149 18.13 -9.90 20.94
N GLN A 150 19.33 -10.38 21.25
CA GLN A 150 20.44 -9.52 21.68
C GLN A 150 20.84 -8.49 20.61
N PHE A 151 20.87 -8.90 19.34
CA PHE A 151 21.11 -7.99 18.22
C PHE A 151 20.02 -6.93 18.11
N PHE A 152 18.75 -7.31 18.24
CA PHE A 152 17.62 -6.39 18.27
C PHE A 152 17.76 -5.36 19.42
N LEU A 153 18.05 -5.80 20.65
CA LEU A 153 18.22 -4.90 21.80
C LEU A 153 19.30 -3.83 21.54
N SER A 154 20.40 -4.19 20.88
CA SER A 154 21.45 -3.22 20.53
C SER A 154 21.00 -2.19 19.49
N LYS A 155 20.07 -2.57 18.60
CA LYS A 155 19.57 -1.71 17.52
C LYS A 155 18.46 -0.78 18.01
N ILE A 156 17.54 -1.28 18.85
CA ILE A 156 16.43 -0.48 19.36
C ILE A 156 16.88 0.61 20.32
N GLU A 157 17.96 0.38 21.09
CA GLU A 157 18.54 1.40 21.97
C GLU A 157 19.00 2.64 21.19
N TYR A 158 19.67 2.42 20.04
CA TYR A 158 20.08 3.50 19.15
C TYR A 158 18.88 4.21 18.51
N LEU A 159 17.89 3.45 18.01
CA LEU A 159 16.67 4.03 17.42
C LEU A 159 15.89 4.86 18.44
N TYR A 160 15.80 4.41 19.69
CA TYR A 160 15.11 5.12 20.75
C TYR A 160 15.77 6.45 21.13
N PHE A 161 17.11 6.50 21.12
CA PHE A 161 17.84 7.75 21.35
C PHE A 161 17.47 8.82 20.32
N HIS A 162 17.41 8.46 19.04
CA HIS A 162 16.98 9.37 17.97
C HIS A 162 15.47 9.64 18.01
N PHE A 163 14.65 8.65 18.32
CA PHE A 163 13.21 8.86 18.49
C PHE A 163 12.92 9.89 19.60
N SER A 164 13.67 9.84 20.70
CA SER A 164 13.52 10.72 21.84
C SER A 164 13.90 12.18 21.56
N SER A 165 14.71 12.44 20.53
CA SER A 165 15.10 13.79 20.13
C SER A 165 14.09 14.48 19.22
N PHE A 166 13.13 13.75 18.63
CA PHE A 166 12.10 14.32 17.78
C PHE A 166 10.89 14.84 18.57
N GLU A 167 10.34 15.98 18.14
CA GLU A 167 9.10 16.53 18.68
C GLU A 167 7.89 15.85 18.05
N ILE A 168 7.35 14.84 18.74
CA ILE A 168 6.14 14.12 18.35
C ILE A 168 5.03 14.44 19.35
N ASP A 169 3.79 14.62 18.89
CA ASP A 169 2.62 14.83 19.75
C ASP A 169 2.52 13.67 20.77
N ARG A 170 2.39 14.04 22.06
CA ARG A 170 2.31 13.09 23.18
C ARG A 170 1.22 12.04 22.97
N ARG A 171 0.14 12.38 22.26
CA ARG A 171 -0.97 11.47 21.96
C ARG A 171 -0.57 10.26 21.12
N TYR A 172 0.40 10.43 20.22
CA TYR A 172 0.83 9.38 19.28
C TYR A 172 2.18 8.76 19.65
N ARG A 173 2.87 9.31 20.65
CA ARG A 173 4.24 8.95 20.99
C ARG A 173 4.37 7.49 21.42
N ASP A 174 3.50 7.01 22.30
CA ASP A 174 3.56 5.65 22.83
C ASP A 174 3.25 4.61 21.74
N ALA A 175 2.20 4.85 20.95
CA ALA A 175 1.82 3.98 19.83
C ALA A 175 2.89 3.97 18.73
N ALA A 176 3.48 5.12 18.41
CA ALA A 176 4.60 5.20 17.47
C ALA A 176 5.84 4.45 17.98
N LEU A 177 6.12 4.52 19.28
CA LEU A 177 7.22 3.79 19.88
C LEU A 177 7.00 2.27 19.83
N ASP A 178 5.82 1.80 20.19
CA ASP A 178 5.45 0.38 20.07
C ASP A 178 5.57 -0.12 18.63
N PHE A 179 5.11 0.69 17.67
CA PHE A 179 5.27 0.38 16.25
C PHE A 179 6.75 0.24 15.86
N ILE A 180 7.61 1.20 16.24
CA ILE A 180 9.06 1.14 15.95
C ILE A 180 9.71 -0.12 16.55
N ILE A 181 9.35 -0.45 17.79
CA ILE A 181 9.85 -1.65 18.50
C ILE A 181 9.46 -2.92 17.72
N GLN A 182 8.19 -3.06 17.37
CA GLN A 182 7.67 -4.22 16.64
C GLN A 182 8.27 -4.32 15.22
N ASN A 183 8.36 -3.20 14.51
CA ASN A 183 8.94 -3.14 13.16
C ASN A 183 10.43 -3.50 13.17
N CYS A 184 11.19 -2.96 14.12
CA CYS A 184 12.61 -3.26 14.28
C CYS A 184 12.84 -4.74 14.60
N PHE A 185 12.05 -5.31 15.51
CA PHE A 185 12.16 -6.72 15.85
C PHE A 185 11.88 -7.64 14.65
N MET A 186 10.76 -7.41 13.95
CA MET A 186 10.39 -8.15 12.75
C MET A 186 11.51 -8.12 11.70
N ILE A 187 12.06 -6.95 11.40
CA ILE A 187 13.16 -6.80 10.43
C ILE A 187 14.43 -7.54 10.89
N CYS A 188 14.74 -7.52 12.19
CA CYS A 188 15.86 -8.29 12.74
C CYS A 188 15.66 -9.81 12.59
N VAL A 189 14.44 -10.31 12.83
CA VAL A 189 14.09 -11.72 12.67
C VAL A 189 14.17 -12.13 11.20
N GLU A 190 13.57 -11.36 10.28
CA GLU A 190 13.63 -11.60 8.83
C GLU A 190 15.08 -11.65 8.32
N TYR A 191 15.91 -10.68 8.72
CA TYR A 191 17.30 -10.59 8.28
C TYR A 191 18.17 -11.73 8.82
N ARG A 192 18.06 -12.05 10.12
CA ARG A 192 18.90 -13.06 10.77
C ARG A 192 18.39 -14.49 10.56
N GLY A 193 17.10 -14.66 10.32
CA GLY A 193 16.46 -15.92 9.97
C GLY A 193 16.58 -16.26 8.47
N ASN A 194 17.06 -15.33 7.64
CA ASN A 194 17.13 -15.47 6.18
C ASN A 194 15.80 -15.95 5.58
N ILE A 195 14.71 -15.34 6.05
CA ILE A 195 13.35 -15.74 5.71
C ILE A 195 13.05 -15.28 4.30
N GLN A 196 12.98 -16.21 3.37
CA GLN A 196 12.43 -15.95 2.04
C GLN A 196 10.91 -16.07 2.16
N GLY A 197 10.19 -15.08 1.64
CA GLY A 197 8.73 -15.01 1.76
C GLY A 197 8.06 -16.33 1.34
N PRO A 198 6.86 -16.62 1.87
CA PRO A 198 6.18 -17.90 1.64
C PRO A 198 5.95 -18.18 0.15
N ASP A 199 6.04 -19.46 -0.24
CA ASP A 199 5.82 -19.92 -1.63
C ASP A 199 4.35 -19.75 -2.09
N ASP A 200 3.42 -19.69 -1.14
CA ASP A 200 2.00 -19.49 -1.40
C ASP A 200 1.70 -18.04 -1.81
N GLN A 201 0.99 -17.87 -2.94
CA GLN A 201 0.72 -16.56 -3.54
C GLN A 201 -0.08 -15.62 -2.62
N PHE A 202 -1.03 -16.14 -1.83
CA PHE A 202 -1.83 -15.34 -0.90
C PHE A 202 -1.00 -14.93 0.31
N LEU A 203 -0.25 -15.87 0.89
CA LEU A 203 0.67 -15.57 1.99
C LEU A 203 1.80 -14.64 1.55
N GLN A 204 2.22 -14.70 0.29
CA GLN A 204 3.22 -13.81 -0.28
C GLN A 204 2.69 -12.37 -0.39
N ILE A 205 1.42 -12.19 -0.81
CA ILE A 205 0.74 -10.89 -0.80
C ILE A 205 0.67 -10.36 0.65
N CYS A 206 0.28 -11.19 1.62
CA CYS A 206 0.24 -10.80 3.03
C CYS A 206 1.63 -10.41 3.56
N PHE A 207 2.67 -11.16 3.19
CA PHE A 207 4.07 -10.90 3.56
C PHE A 207 4.62 -9.61 2.92
N GLN A 208 4.20 -9.29 1.71
CA GLN A 208 4.55 -8.03 1.02
C GLN A 208 3.81 -6.84 1.60
N ASN A 209 2.56 -7.02 2.04
CA ASN A 209 1.73 -5.96 2.62
C ASN A 209 2.12 -5.60 4.06
N LYS A 210 2.94 -6.41 4.76
CA LYS A 210 3.49 -6.01 6.07
C LYS A 210 4.32 -4.73 5.92
N ARG A 211 3.89 -3.66 6.59
CA ARG A 211 4.55 -2.35 6.54
C ARG A 211 5.92 -2.42 7.19
N ARG A 212 6.98 -2.23 6.39
CA ARG A 212 8.37 -2.17 6.86
C ARG A 212 8.88 -0.75 6.67
N MET A 213 9.42 -0.14 7.72
CA MET A 213 10.02 1.19 7.63
C MET A 213 11.35 1.11 6.85
N PRO A 214 11.48 1.78 5.69
CA PRO A 214 12.70 1.78 4.90
C PRO A 214 13.94 2.23 5.69
N ALA A 215 13.80 3.24 6.55
CA ALA A 215 14.90 3.71 7.39
C ALA A 215 15.41 2.61 8.35
N ILE A 216 14.50 1.83 8.95
CA ILE A 216 14.86 0.72 9.85
C ILE A 216 15.48 -0.43 9.05
N ILE A 217 14.98 -0.74 7.85
CA ILE A 217 15.59 -1.76 6.98
C ILE A 217 17.05 -1.41 6.69
N ASN A 218 17.31 -0.17 6.27
CA ASN A 218 18.66 0.29 5.95
C ASN A 218 19.59 0.23 7.17
N TYR A 219 19.08 0.57 8.34
CA TYR A 219 19.85 0.53 9.58
C TYR A 219 20.15 -0.91 10.05
N VAL A 220 19.19 -1.83 9.91
CA VAL A 220 19.37 -3.22 10.34
C VAL A 220 20.27 -3.98 9.38
N LYS A 221 20.07 -3.83 8.06
CA LYS A 221 20.80 -4.59 7.03
C LYS A 221 22.16 -4.00 6.68
N TYR A 222 22.25 -2.67 6.57
CA TYR A 222 23.44 -1.98 6.08
C TYR A 222 24.12 -1.11 7.14
N SER A 223 23.53 -0.96 8.34
CA SER A 223 23.98 -0.03 9.38
C SER A 223 24.05 1.43 8.92
N ILE A 224 23.23 1.79 7.94
CA ILE A 224 23.06 3.16 7.43
C ILE A 224 21.78 3.71 8.05
N PHE A 225 21.90 4.74 8.89
CA PHE A 225 20.76 5.41 9.52
C PHE A 225 20.69 6.85 9.06
N ASP A 226 19.55 7.24 8.50
CA ASP A 226 19.24 8.61 8.13
C ASP A 226 18.11 9.15 9.05
N PRO A 227 18.41 10.14 9.91
CA PRO A 227 17.42 10.71 10.82
C PRO A 227 16.23 11.35 10.11
N GLU A 228 16.43 11.99 8.96
CA GLU A 228 15.34 12.67 8.23
C GLU A 228 14.37 11.67 7.60
N SER A 229 14.89 10.64 6.91
CA SER A 229 14.06 9.55 6.39
C SER A 229 13.31 8.83 7.50
N PHE A 230 13.93 8.62 8.67
CA PHE A 230 13.28 7.98 9.81
C PHE A 230 12.14 8.84 10.37
N LEU A 231 12.31 10.16 10.51
CA LEU A 231 11.26 11.06 10.93
C LEU A 231 10.10 11.10 9.93
N ASN A 232 10.39 11.08 8.63
CA ASN A 232 9.38 11.03 7.59
C ASN A 232 8.57 9.73 7.67
N ASP A 233 9.24 8.57 7.82
CA ASP A 233 8.57 7.28 7.96
C ASP A 233 7.60 7.27 9.17
N ILE A 234 8.01 7.84 10.31
CA ILE A 234 7.16 7.98 11.50
C ILE A 234 5.99 8.92 11.23
N THR A 235 6.24 10.06 10.58
CA THR A 235 5.20 11.06 10.29
C THR A 235 4.14 10.50 9.34
N VAL A 236 4.56 9.74 8.32
CA VAL A 236 3.63 9.06 7.40
C VAL A 236 2.85 7.96 8.14
N TYR A 237 3.46 7.24 9.07
CA TYR A 237 2.75 6.28 9.93
C TYR A 237 1.70 6.97 10.80
N ILE A 238 2.08 8.04 11.51
CA ILE A 238 1.16 8.83 12.34
C ILE A 238 0.01 9.36 11.49
N ASN A 239 0.28 9.95 10.33
CA ASN A 239 -0.77 10.57 9.52
C ASN A 239 -1.70 9.56 8.84
N ALA A 240 -1.18 8.40 8.43
CA ALA A 240 -1.94 7.40 7.67
C ALA A 240 -2.70 6.40 8.56
N GLU A 241 -2.16 6.05 9.73
CA GLU A 241 -2.73 5.04 10.63
C GLU A 241 -3.21 5.65 11.94
N LEU A 242 -2.36 6.37 12.68
CA LEU A 242 -2.77 6.84 14.02
C LEU A 242 -3.73 8.03 14.00
N ALA A 243 -3.57 8.96 13.06
CA ALA A 243 -4.40 10.14 12.91
C ALA A 243 -5.65 9.87 12.06
N THR A 244 -5.77 8.68 11.48
CA THR A 244 -6.99 8.21 10.79
C THR A 244 -7.85 7.33 11.70
N HIS A 245 -7.24 6.66 12.69
CA HIS A 245 -7.95 5.96 13.76
C HIS A 245 -8.55 6.96 14.76
N LEU A 246 -9.88 6.91 14.89
CA LEU A 246 -10.60 7.64 15.93
C LEU A 246 -10.32 7.01 17.30
N PRO A 247 -10.29 7.80 18.40
CA PRO A 247 -10.17 7.25 19.75
C PRO A 247 -11.24 6.17 20.03
N ASP A 248 -10.93 5.18 20.86
CA ASP A 248 -11.89 4.11 21.23
C ASP A 248 -13.17 4.67 21.88
N ASN A 249 -13.06 5.82 22.55
CA ASN A 249 -14.19 6.54 23.16
C ASN A 249 -14.88 7.53 22.19
N ASP A 250 -14.51 7.53 20.90
CA ASP A 250 -15.20 8.33 19.91
C ASP A 250 -16.64 7.84 19.72
N PRO A 251 -17.63 8.74 19.62
CA PRO A 251 -19.02 8.37 19.42
C PRO A 251 -19.24 7.50 18.19
N TYR A 252 -18.49 7.69 17.11
CA TYR A 252 -18.54 6.83 15.93
C TYR A 252 -17.98 5.44 16.21
N THR A 253 -16.82 5.33 16.88
CA THR A 253 -16.21 4.03 17.21
C THR A 253 -17.11 3.22 18.15
N LEU A 254 -17.61 3.86 19.21
CA LEU A 254 -18.57 3.26 20.14
C LEU A 254 -19.85 2.82 19.42
N LEU A 255 -20.37 3.66 18.52
CA LEU A 255 -21.55 3.31 17.75
C LEU A 255 -21.27 2.15 16.80
N TYR A 256 -20.14 2.13 16.09
CA TYR A 256 -19.75 1.04 15.20
C TYR A 256 -19.64 -0.31 15.95
N ASP A 257 -19.01 -0.31 17.13
CA ASP A 257 -18.71 -1.52 17.87
C ASP A 257 -19.86 -2.03 18.75
N GLN A 258 -20.74 -1.15 19.22
CA GLN A 258 -21.68 -1.48 20.31
C GLN A 258 -23.16 -1.24 19.99
N TYR A 259 -23.53 -0.66 18.84
CA TYR A 259 -24.93 -0.31 18.57
C TYR A 259 -25.93 -1.48 18.72
N TYR A 260 -25.50 -2.71 18.45
CA TYR A 260 -26.33 -3.92 18.53
C TYR A 260 -26.53 -4.46 19.96
N LEU A 261 -25.83 -3.91 20.95
CA LEU A 261 -25.92 -4.32 22.37
C LEU A 261 -26.59 -3.27 23.26
N GLN A 262 -26.83 -2.06 22.75
CA GLN A 262 -27.25 -0.90 23.53
C GLN A 262 -28.73 -0.55 23.32
N THR A 263 -29.26 0.33 24.17
CA THR A 263 -30.65 0.81 24.08
C THR A 263 -30.83 1.84 22.94
N GLN A 264 -32.07 2.03 22.50
CA GLN A 264 -32.41 3.05 21.48
C GLN A 264 -31.95 4.45 21.90
N ASP A 265 -32.25 4.87 23.14
CA ASP A 265 -31.89 6.19 23.66
C ASP A 265 -30.37 6.44 23.60
N TRP A 266 -29.58 5.41 23.88
CA TRP A 266 -28.11 5.49 23.81
C TRP A 266 -27.63 5.70 22.37
N VAL A 267 -28.22 4.98 21.41
CA VAL A 267 -27.89 5.11 19.99
C VAL A 267 -28.25 6.51 19.48
N GLU A 268 -29.40 7.05 19.86
CA GLU A 268 -29.82 8.42 19.50
C GLU A 268 -28.88 9.49 20.09
N GLU A 269 -28.43 9.31 21.33
CA GLU A 269 -27.44 10.20 21.95
C GLU A 269 -26.12 10.20 21.17
N LYS A 270 -25.63 9.03 20.75
CA LYS A 270 -24.40 8.92 19.95
C LYS A 270 -24.56 9.49 18.55
N ILE A 271 -25.71 9.29 17.89
CA ILE A 271 -25.98 9.93 16.60
C ILE A 271 -25.91 11.45 16.72
N LYS A 272 -26.55 12.05 17.74
CA LYS A 272 -26.51 13.50 17.97
C LYS A 272 -25.08 13.99 18.17
N LEU A 273 -24.28 13.28 18.96
CA LEU A 273 -22.90 13.65 19.23
C LEU A 273 -22.01 13.53 17.97
N ILE A 274 -22.25 12.53 17.11
CA ILE A 274 -21.56 12.44 15.80
C ILE A 274 -21.96 13.61 14.89
N LEU A 275 -23.25 13.97 14.84
CA LEU A 275 -23.72 15.11 14.06
C LEU A 275 -23.15 16.45 14.57
N GLU A 276 -23.03 16.64 15.88
CA GLU A 276 -22.38 17.83 16.47
C GLU A 276 -20.89 17.91 16.09
N ARG A 277 -20.16 16.79 16.16
CA ARG A 277 -18.75 16.73 15.75
C ARG A 277 -18.55 16.92 14.24
N LEU A 278 -19.48 16.41 13.42
CA LEU A 278 -19.54 16.72 12.00
C LEU A 278 -19.77 18.21 11.79
N HIS A 279 -20.69 18.84 12.53
CA HIS A 279 -20.94 20.27 12.42
C HIS A 279 -19.72 21.13 12.81
N GLN A 280 -18.92 20.68 13.78
CA GLN A 280 -17.69 21.33 14.22
C GLN A 280 -16.46 21.02 13.35
N ASN A 281 -16.62 20.23 12.27
CA ASN A 281 -15.56 19.79 11.37
C ASN A 281 -14.42 19.02 12.08
N GLU A 282 -14.76 18.22 13.09
CA GLU A 282 -13.78 17.40 13.83
C GLU A 282 -13.43 16.08 13.11
N TYR A 283 -14.26 15.65 12.15
CA TYR A 283 -14.06 14.43 11.37
C TYR A 283 -13.37 14.70 10.03
N LYS A 284 -12.34 13.91 9.72
CA LYS A 284 -11.65 13.91 8.42
C LYS A 284 -12.52 13.32 7.31
N SER A 285 -12.30 13.78 6.07
CA SER A 285 -13.09 13.40 4.89
C SER A 285 -13.04 11.90 4.55
N ASN A 286 -11.96 11.21 4.89
CA ASN A 286 -11.81 9.76 4.68
C ASN A 286 -12.76 8.92 5.56
N LEU A 287 -13.28 9.47 6.66
CA LEU A 287 -14.20 8.77 7.56
C LEU A 287 -15.67 8.95 7.16
N TYR A 288 -15.97 9.88 6.24
CA TYR A 288 -17.35 10.21 5.86
C TYR A 288 -18.07 9.02 5.25
N SER A 289 -17.40 8.27 4.38
CA SER A 289 -17.95 7.05 3.76
C SER A 289 -18.36 6.01 4.81
N ASN A 290 -17.58 5.86 5.88
CA ASN A 290 -17.88 4.89 6.92
C ASN A 290 -19.00 5.38 7.86
N ILE A 291 -19.03 6.67 8.21
CA ILE A 291 -20.13 7.28 8.98
C ILE A 291 -21.46 7.10 8.24
N LEU A 292 -21.47 7.36 6.93
CA LEU A 292 -22.67 7.20 6.09
C LEU A 292 -23.17 5.74 6.07
N ILE A 293 -22.28 4.74 6.00
CA ILE A 293 -22.67 3.33 6.05
C ILE A 293 -23.40 3.01 7.36
N ILE A 294 -22.88 3.45 8.50
CA ILE A 294 -23.54 3.21 9.80
C ILE A 294 -24.91 3.88 9.82
N PHE A 295 -25.02 5.14 9.38
CA PHE A 295 -26.31 5.83 9.35
C PHE A 295 -27.32 5.17 8.39
N ILE A 296 -26.89 4.71 7.22
CA ILE A 296 -27.73 3.95 6.29
C ILE A 296 -28.24 2.66 6.96
N ARG A 297 -27.39 1.97 7.72
CA ARG A 297 -27.78 0.77 8.49
C ARG A 297 -28.81 1.12 9.56
N LEU A 298 -28.60 2.18 10.33
CA LEU A 298 -29.54 2.60 11.37
C LEU A 298 -30.90 3.00 10.77
N VAL A 299 -30.92 3.75 9.69
CA VAL A 299 -32.16 4.11 8.97
C VAL A 299 -32.90 2.85 8.50
N LYS A 300 -32.19 1.83 8.02
CA LYS A 300 -32.79 0.53 7.66
C LYS A 300 -33.49 -0.16 8.84
N TYR A 301 -33.02 0.08 10.07
CA TYR A 301 -33.64 -0.45 11.30
C TYR A 301 -34.76 0.43 11.86
N GLY A 302 -35.17 1.49 11.16
CA GLY A 302 -36.31 2.34 11.52
C GLY A 302 -35.94 3.66 12.21
N PHE A 303 -34.65 4.02 12.26
CA PHE A 303 -34.24 5.35 12.73
C PHE A 303 -34.58 6.45 11.69
N PRO A 304 -34.74 7.71 12.10
CA PRO A 304 -35.18 8.79 11.21
C PRO A 304 -34.23 9.04 10.02
N GLU A 305 -34.79 9.19 8.81
CA GLU A 305 -34.02 9.55 7.60
C GLU A 305 -33.35 10.93 7.70
N GLU A 306 -33.85 11.80 8.59
CA GLU A 306 -33.31 13.13 8.89
C GLU A 306 -31.82 13.09 9.29
N ILE A 307 -31.36 11.98 9.88
CA ILE A 307 -29.95 11.78 10.24
C ILE A 307 -29.05 11.85 9.00
N LEU A 308 -29.48 11.24 7.89
CA LEU A 308 -28.72 11.23 6.64
C LEU A 308 -28.72 12.62 5.99
N LEU A 309 -29.83 13.34 6.06
CA LEU A 309 -29.94 14.70 5.52
C LEU A 309 -29.00 15.66 6.25
N HIS A 310 -29.02 15.65 7.59
CA HIS A 310 -28.13 16.51 8.38
C HIS A 310 -26.65 16.14 8.21
N ALA A 311 -26.33 14.85 8.12
CA ALA A 311 -24.97 14.40 7.83
C ALA A 311 -24.51 14.90 6.44
N GLU A 312 -25.36 14.81 5.42
CA GLU A 312 -25.08 15.31 4.07
C GLU A 312 -24.78 16.83 4.10
N GLU A 313 -25.65 17.62 4.72
CA GLU A 313 -25.51 19.08 4.85
C GLU A 313 -24.19 19.49 5.52
N TYR A 314 -23.84 18.85 6.66
CA TYR A 314 -22.60 19.16 7.38
C TYR A 314 -21.35 18.71 6.62
N MET A 315 -21.39 17.56 5.95
CA MET A 315 -20.28 17.12 5.10
C MET A 315 -20.06 18.08 3.93
N ILE A 316 -21.13 18.59 3.31
CA ILE A 316 -21.04 19.61 2.25
C ILE A 316 -20.44 20.91 2.78
N SER A 317 -20.88 21.40 3.96
CA SER A 317 -20.34 22.64 4.52
C SER A 317 -18.86 22.52 4.85
N ASN A 318 -18.44 21.39 5.43
CA ASN A 318 -17.04 21.15 5.81
C ASN A 318 -16.11 21.07 4.60
N VAL A 319 -16.56 20.41 3.52
CA VAL A 319 -15.77 20.29 2.28
C VAL A 319 -15.76 21.60 1.49
N LYS A 320 -16.76 22.48 1.65
CA LYS A 320 -16.73 23.84 1.10
C LYS A 320 -15.76 24.76 1.86
N GLN A 321 -15.62 24.59 3.17
CA GLN A 321 -14.75 25.43 4.02
C GLN A 321 -13.30 24.94 4.05
N GLY A 322 -13.05 23.63 3.98
CA GLY A 322 -11.72 23.05 3.83
C GLY A 322 -11.26 23.02 2.38
N ASN A 323 -9.97 23.24 2.11
CA ASN A 323 -9.34 22.99 0.78
C ASN A 323 -9.28 21.48 0.42
N SER A 324 -10.29 20.71 0.81
CA SER A 324 -10.34 19.26 0.71
C SER A 324 -10.75 18.81 -0.70
N ASN A 325 -10.10 17.76 -1.19
CA ASN A 325 -10.43 17.11 -2.46
C ASN A 325 -11.74 16.32 -2.38
N ILE A 326 -12.24 15.92 -3.57
CA ILE A 326 -13.40 15.03 -3.78
C ILE A 326 -13.35 13.83 -2.81
N LEU A 327 -14.51 13.46 -2.26
CA LEU A 327 -14.63 12.29 -1.37
C LEU A 327 -14.32 10.99 -2.13
N ASP A 328 -13.49 10.14 -1.53
CA ASP A 328 -13.02 8.87 -2.10
C ASP A 328 -14.09 7.76 -1.96
N ASP A 329 -14.13 6.85 -2.94
CA ASP A 329 -15.13 5.78 -3.09
C ASP A 329 -14.84 4.54 -2.24
N CYS A 330 -13.84 4.60 -1.36
CA CYS A 330 -13.47 3.51 -0.47
C CYS A 330 -14.56 3.25 0.59
N ILE A 331 -15.44 2.29 0.29
CA ILE A 331 -16.57 1.87 1.11
C ILE A 331 -16.30 0.45 1.61
N ALA A 332 -16.07 0.28 2.92
CA ALA A 332 -15.91 -1.03 3.54
C ALA A 332 -17.28 -1.58 4.00
N SER A 333 -18.00 -2.27 3.10
CA SER A 333 -19.23 -2.99 3.45
C SER A 333 -19.43 -4.19 2.54
N ASP A 334 -19.94 -5.29 3.09
CA ASP A 334 -20.26 -6.51 2.34
C ASP A 334 -21.67 -6.48 1.70
N ASN A 335 -22.49 -5.45 2.00
CA ASN A 335 -23.86 -5.36 1.51
C ASN A 335 -23.96 -4.41 0.30
N ALA A 336 -24.21 -4.99 -0.89
CA ALA A 336 -24.30 -4.26 -2.14
C ALA A 336 -25.34 -3.12 -2.15
N GLU A 337 -26.43 -3.23 -1.39
CA GLU A 337 -27.47 -2.19 -1.33
C GLU A 337 -27.01 -0.98 -0.48
N GLU A 338 -26.30 -1.22 0.62
CA GLU A 338 -25.70 -0.18 1.47
C GLU A 338 -24.62 0.58 0.70
N ILE A 339 -23.76 -0.16 -0.02
CA ILE A 339 -22.73 0.42 -0.89
C ILE A 339 -23.38 1.30 -1.96
N LYS A 340 -24.44 0.84 -2.63
CA LYS A 340 -25.12 1.60 -3.69
C LYS A 340 -25.73 2.90 -3.17
N LYS A 341 -26.38 2.87 -1.99
CA LYS A 341 -26.95 4.07 -1.35
C LYS A 341 -25.85 5.04 -0.91
N CYS A 342 -24.77 4.52 -0.31
CA CYS A 342 -23.62 5.34 0.10
C CYS A 342 -22.96 6.03 -1.11
N LYS A 343 -22.72 5.30 -2.21
CA LYS A 343 -22.22 5.88 -3.47
C LYS A 343 -23.13 6.96 -4.04
N ALA A 344 -24.44 6.80 -3.96
CA ALA A 344 -25.39 7.81 -4.43
C ALA A 344 -25.31 9.11 -3.61
N ILE A 345 -25.13 9.01 -2.29
CA ILE A 345 -24.97 10.16 -1.40
C ILE A 345 -23.61 10.85 -1.64
N ILE A 346 -22.52 10.08 -1.70
CA ILE A 346 -21.18 10.60 -2.03
C ILE A 346 -21.19 11.29 -3.40
N HIS A 347 -21.81 10.69 -4.40
CA HIS A 347 -21.98 11.30 -5.72
C HIS A 347 -22.74 12.63 -5.64
N ARG A 348 -23.83 12.70 -4.87
CA ARG A 348 -24.61 13.93 -4.69
C ARG A 348 -23.81 15.03 -4.02
N ILE A 349 -23.09 14.71 -2.93
CA ILE A 349 -22.18 15.63 -2.24
C ILE A 349 -21.11 16.14 -3.22
N ASN A 350 -20.49 15.23 -3.98
CA ASN A 350 -19.50 15.56 -4.98
C ASN A 350 -20.07 16.45 -6.11
N CYS A 351 -21.30 16.20 -6.60
CA CYS A 351 -21.97 17.06 -7.57
C CYS A 351 -22.26 18.47 -7.03
N GLN A 352 -22.67 18.60 -5.76
CA GLN A 352 -22.91 19.92 -5.16
C GLN A 352 -21.62 20.69 -4.92
N ILE A 353 -20.53 20.00 -4.56
CA ILE A 353 -19.20 20.60 -4.49
C ILE A 353 -18.74 21.05 -5.88
N ARG A 354 -18.97 20.24 -6.92
CA ARG A 354 -18.63 20.56 -8.31
C ARG A 354 -19.36 21.80 -8.79
N SER A 355 -20.69 21.83 -8.73
CA SER A 355 -21.49 23.00 -9.15
C SER A 355 -21.11 24.29 -8.44
N SER A 356 -20.76 24.23 -7.15
CA SER A 356 -20.28 25.41 -6.39
C SER A 356 -18.88 25.87 -6.81
N ARG A 357 -18.02 24.95 -7.28
CA ARG A 357 -16.67 25.27 -7.80
C ARG A 357 -16.70 25.67 -9.28
N GLU A 358 -17.63 25.12 -10.06
CA GLU A 358 -17.85 25.45 -11.47
C GLU A 358 -18.23 26.91 -11.65
N SER A 359 -19.13 27.47 -10.83
CA SER A 359 -19.50 28.89 -10.93
C SER A 359 -18.31 29.84 -10.72
N LEU A 360 -17.47 29.56 -9.73
CA LEU A 360 -16.24 30.33 -9.45
C LEU A 360 -15.21 30.19 -10.59
N ARG A 361 -15.06 28.97 -11.13
CA ARG A 361 -14.13 28.69 -12.24
C ARG A 361 -14.59 29.31 -13.55
N THR A 362 -15.88 29.31 -13.84
CA THR A 362 -16.45 30.00 -15.01
C THR A 362 -16.17 31.50 -14.93
N GLU A 363 -16.35 32.12 -13.76
CA GLU A 363 -16.00 33.54 -13.57
C GLU A 363 -14.50 33.82 -13.79
N ASP A 364 -13.62 32.95 -13.30
CA ASP A 364 -12.17 33.12 -13.47
C ASP A 364 -11.72 32.90 -14.92
N ILE A 365 -12.28 31.90 -15.62
CA ILE A 365 -12.01 31.68 -17.04
C ILE A 365 -12.58 32.83 -17.88
N LEU A 366 -13.75 33.37 -17.55
CA LEU A 366 -14.30 34.56 -18.22
C LEU A 366 -13.43 35.80 -17.99
N LYS A 367 -12.85 35.99 -16.80
CA LYS A 367 -11.87 37.06 -16.53
C LYS A 367 -10.62 36.89 -17.40
N ILE A 368 -10.08 35.67 -17.50
CA ILE A 368 -8.91 35.38 -18.36
C ILE A 368 -9.24 35.66 -19.84
N LEU A 369 -10.39 35.19 -20.31
CA LEU A 369 -10.83 35.38 -21.69
C LEU A 369 -11.21 36.83 -22.01
N SER A 370 -11.36 37.69 -21.01
CA SER A 370 -11.56 39.13 -21.22
C SER A 370 -10.30 39.81 -21.74
N ASN A 371 -9.10 39.22 -21.54
CA ASN A 371 -7.85 39.73 -22.09
C ASN A 371 -7.64 39.28 -23.55
N ASN A 372 -7.82 40.17 -24.52
CA ASN A 372 -7.75 39.79 -25.94
C ASN A 372 -6.31 39.48 -26.44
N GLU A 373 -5.26 39.92 -25.74
CA GLU A 373 -3.88 39.80 -26.24
C GLU A 373 -3.19 38.50 -25.82
N SER A 374 -3.45 37.99 -24.61
CA SER A 374 -2.71 36.85 -24.03
C SER A 374 -3.57 35.77 -23.36
N TRP A 375 -4.89 35.77 -23.58
CA TRP A 375 -5.82 34.84 -22.91
C TRP A 375 -5.38 33.37 -23.00
N ALA A 376 -4.86 32.92 -24.15
CA ALA A 376 -4.51 31.53 -24.35
C ALA A 376 -3.29 31.12 -23.51
N LYS A 377 -2.34 32.04 -23.30
CA LYS A 377 -1.17 31.83 -22.43
C LYS A 377 -1.56 31.89 -20.95
N GLU A 378 -2.47 32.77 -20.59
CA GLU A 378 -3.02 32.86 -19.23
C GLU A 378 -3.84 31.62 -18.85
N LEU A 379 -4.56 31.02 -19.81
CA LEU A 379 -5.23 29.74 -19.61
C LEU A 379 -4.25 28.60 -19.31
N ILE A 380 -3.11 28.55 -20.01
CA ILE A 380 -2.06 27.55 -19.73
C ILE A 380 -1.54 27.74 -18.31
N ASN A 381 -1.21 28.97 -17.91
CA ASN A 381 -0.70 29.25 -16.57
C ASN A 381 -1.72 28.91 -15.48
N TYR A 382 -3.00 29.22 -15.71
CA TYR A 382 -4.09 28.88 -14.80
C TYR A 382 -4.23 27.36 -14.65
N TRP A 383 -4.12 26.62 -15.74
CA TRP A 383 -4.13 25.16 -15.74
C TRP A 383 -2.95 24.57 -14.97
N ASP A 384 -1.73 25.02 -15.27
CA ASP A 384 -0.52 24.49 -14.65
C ASP A 384 -0.46 24.78 -13.15
N THR A 385 -0.94 25.95 -12.72
CA THR A 385 -0.98 26.35 -11.30
C THR A 385 -2.02 25.54 -10.52
N ASN A 386 -3.16 25.22 -11.14
CA ASN A 386 -4.28 24.54 -10.47
C ASN A 386 -4.33 23.03 -10.76
N ARG A 387 -3.37 22.47 -11.49
CA ARG A 387 -3.37 21.07 -11.96
C ARG A 387 -3.51 20.04 -10.84
N GLN A 388 -3.01 20.33 -9.64
CA GLN A 388 -3.13 19.45 -8.47
C GLN A 388 -4.50 19.55 -7.76
N GLN A 389 -5.22 20.65 -7.95
CA GLN A 389 -6.53 20.93 -7.34
C GLN A 389 -7.71 20.66 -8.29
N ILE A 390 -7.43 20.42 -9.57
CA ILE A 390 -8.40 20.00 -10.58
C ILE A 390 -8.40 18.47 -10.57
N PRO A 391 -9.39 17.81 -9.96
CA PRO A 391 -9.46 16.35 -9.90
C PRO A 391 -9.55 15.77 -11.32
N HIS A 392 -9.32 14.47 -11.46
CA HIS A 392 -9.27 13.73 -12.73
C HIS A 392 -10.54 13.76 -13.62
N GLU A 393 -11.50 14.63 -13.34
CA GLU A 393 -12.68 14.90 -14.14
C GLU A 393 -12.57 16.30 -14.75
N ILE A 394 -12.03 16.31 -15.97
CA ILE A 394 -11.45 17.47 -16.64
C ILE A 394 -12.39 17.85 -17.79
N GLN A 395 -13.53 18.46 -17.45
CA GLN A 395 -14.46 19.06 -18.41
C GLN A 395 -14.37 20.58 -18.26
N MET A 396 -13.44 21.20 -18.96
CA MET A 396 -13.12 22.63 -18.79
C MET A 396 -13.66 23.48 -19.95
N LEU A 397 -13.83 22.86 -21.13
CA LEU A 397 -14.36 23.57 -22.30
C LEU A 397 -15.88 23.79 -22.17
N SER A 398 -16.59 22.89 -21.51
CA SER A 398 -18.03 22.95 -21.21
C SER A 398 -18.44 24.07 -20.27
N TYR A 399 -17.50 24.67 -19.52
CA TYR A 399 -17.79 25.84 -18.69
C TYR A 399 -18.17 27.08 -19.50
N ILE A 400 -17.92 27.06 -20.82
CA ILE A 400 -18.17 28.17 -21.71
C ILE A 400 -18.82 27.68 -22.99
N ASP A 401 -19.77 28.47 -23.48
CA ASP A 401 -20.48 28.16 -24.71
C ASP A 401 -19.56 28.07 -25.93
N ALA A 402 -19.85 27.11 -26.81
CA ALA A 402 -19.12 26.92 -28.05
C ALA A 402 -19.10 28.18 -28.94
N ASP A 403 -20.16 28.99 -28.88
CA ASP A 403 -20.29 30.27 -29.56
C ASP A 403 -19.23 31.28 -29.09
N PHE A 404 -19.00 31.36 -27.78
CA PHE A 404 -18.02 32.27 -27.21
C PHE A 404 -16.59 31.82 -27.52
N TRP A 405 -16.31 30.53 -27.40
CA TRP A 405 -15.03 29.95 -27.82
C TRP A 405 -14.73 30.25 -29.28
N LEU A 406 -15.71 30.07 -30.15
CA LEU A 406 -15.54 30.31 -31.58
C LEU A 406 -15.28 31.79 -31.87
N GLN A 407 -16.05 32.71 -31.27
CA GLN A 407 -15.78 34.15 -31.41
C GLN A 407 -14.37 34.53 -30.96
N LYS A 408 -13.90 33.96 -29.84
CA LYS A 408 -12.55 34.22 -29.33
C LYS A 408 -11.47 33.67 -30.25
N ILE A 409 -11.60 32.43 -30.72
CA ILE A 409 -10.65 31.82 -31.65
C ILE A 409 -10.58 32.60 -32.97
N LEU A 410 -11.73 32.99 -33.51
CA LEU A 410 -11.79 33.72 -34.79
C LEU A 410 -11.27 35.15 -34.69
N ASN A 411 -11.44 35.83 -33.54
CA ASN A 411 -10.93 37.20 -33.34
C ASN A 411 -9.47 37.24 -32.87
N SER A 412 -8.85 36.09 -32.61
CA SER A 412 -7.48 35.99 -32.10
C SER A 412 -6.41 35.98 -33.20
N ASN A 413 -5.18 36.33 -32.82
CA ASN A 413 -4.00 36.18 -33.66
C ASN A 413 -3.50 34.73 -33.70
N ALA A 414 -2.59 34.43 -34.64
CA ALA A 414 -2.02 33.09 -34.79
C ALA A 414 -1.27 32.60 -33.53
N GLU A 415 -0.69 33.51 -32.75
CA GLU A 415 0.02 33.20 -31.50
C GLU A 415 -0.93 32.67 -30.42
N ASN A 416 -2.07 33.31 -30.19
CA ASN A 416 -3.07 32.84 -29.23
C ASN A 416 -3.68 31.51 -29.68
N ILE A 417 -3.93 31.32 -30.98
CA ILE A 417 -4.41 30.02 -31.49
C ILE A 417 -3.37 28.93 -31.25
N HIS A 418 -2.07 29.23 -31.42
CA HIS A 418 -1.00 28.30 -31.11
C HIS A 418 -0.94 27.93 -29.62
N HIS A 419 -0.99 28.91 -28.72
CA HIS A 419 -1.02 28.66 -27.28
C HIS A 419 -2.28 27.88 -26.87
N PHE A 420 -3.43 28.19 -27.46
CA PHE A 420 -4.65 27.43 -27.20
C PHE A 420 -4.53 25.97 -27.61
N ARG A 421 -3.86 25.68 -28.73
CA ARG A 421 -3.53 24.30 -29.13
C ARG A 421 -2.62 23.60 -28.11
N MET A 422 -1.66 24.31 -27.52
CA MET A 422 -0.82 23.76 -26.45
C MET A 422 -1.65 23.44 -25.20
N PHE A 423 -2.54 24.35 -24.81
CA PHE A 423 -3.50 24.13 -23.72
C PHE A 423 -4.35 22.88 -23.96
N ILE A 424 -4.93 22.72 -25.16
CA ILE A 424 -5.72 21.53 -25.53
C ILE A 424 -4.89 20.23 -25.46
N ASN A 425 -3.60 20.25 -25.83
CA ASN A 425 -2.73 19.08 -25.67
C ASN A 425 -2.45 18.73 -24.20
N GLY A 426 -2.31 19.74 -23.34
CA GLY A 426 -2.19 19.52 -21.90
C GLY A 426 -3.48 18.98 -21.29
N LEU A 427 -4.62 19.48 -21.77
CA LEU A 427 -5.95 19.07 -21.33
C LEU A 427 -6.29 17.67 -21.84
N TYR A 428 -5.97 17.32 -23.09
CA TYR A 428 -6.26 16.03 -23.71
C TYR A 428 -5.00 15.41 -24.35
N PRO A 429 -4.14 14.75 -23.55
CA PRO A 429 -2.94 14.10 -24.07
C PRO A 429 -3.26 12.91 -24.97
N ASP A 430 -2.48 12.74 -26.05
CA ASP A 430 -2.66 11.69 -27.06
C ASP A 430 -2.71 10.24 -26.50
N ASN A 431 -2.13 10.01 -25.32
CA ASN A 431 -2.00 8.71 -24.67
C ASN A 431 -3.05 8.47 -23.55
N VAL A 432 -3.97 9.41 -23.32
CA VAL A 432 -4.95 9.32 -22.22
C VAL A 432 -6.36 9.54 -22.77
N ILE A 433 -7.20 8.51 -22.73
CA ILE A 433 -8.63 8.66 -23.02
C ILE A 433 -9.39 8.81 -21.70
N ARG A 434 -10.15 9.90 -21.55
CA ARG A 434 -10.87 10.22 -20.32
C ARG A 434 -12.36 9.96 -20.50
N GLY A 435 -12.93 9.12 -19.65
CA GLY A 435 -14.32 8.65 -19.77
C GLY A 435 -15.38 9.68 -19.39
N ASN A 436 -15.04 10.68 -18.59
CA ASN A 436 -15.99 11.70 -18.11
C ASN A 436 -15.83 13.00 -18.92
N ALA A 437 -15.69 12.98 -20.24
CA ALA A 437 -15.46 14.18 -21.06
C ALA A 437 -16.64 14.53 -22.00
N ASP A 438 -17.80 13.92 -21.81
CA ASP A 438 -18.94 14.00 -22.73
C ASP A 438 -19.37 15.43 -23.08
N ASP A 439 -19.49 16.31 -22.09
CA ASP A 439 -19.96 17.69 -22.29
C ASP A 439 -18.93 18.55 -23.05
N ASP A 440 -17.64 18.37 -22.76
CA ASP A 440 -16.56 18.99 -23.53
C ASP A 440 -16.54 18.50 -24.99
N MET A 441 -16.87 17.22 -25.22
CA MET A 441 -16.92 16.66 -26.58
C MET A 441 -18.06 17.27 -27.40
N LEU A 442 -19.19 17.64 -26.79
CA LEU A 442 -20.27 18.39 -27.48
C LEU A 442 -19.79 19.76 -27.94
N ILE A 443 -19.05 20.47 -27.08
CA ILE A 443 -18.43 21.77 -27.41
C ILE A 443 -17.39 21.61 -28.53
N ILE A 444 -16.50 20.63 -28.42
CA ILE A 444 -15.49 20.32 -29.43
C ILE A 444 -16.13 20.01 -30.78
N GLN A 445 -17.19 19.19 -30.80
CA GLN A 445 -17.90 18.85 -32.03
C GLN A 445 -18.54 20.09 -32.68
N SER A 446 -19.14 20.97 -31.87
CA SER A 446 -19.72 22.23 -32.33
C SER A 446 -18.64 23.15 -32.95
N ILE A 447 -17.49 23.28 -32.30
CA ILE A 447 -16.35 24.07 -32.79
C ILE A 447 -15.81 23.49 -34.10
N ILE A 448 -15.59 22.17 -34.20
CA ILE A 448 -15.11 21.50 -35.42
C ILE A 448 -16.05 21.77 -36.60
N ASN A 449 -17.36 21.64 -36.39
CA ASN A 449 -18.34 21.80 -37.46
C ASN A 449 -18.38 23.23 -38.00
N ARG A 450 -18.26 24.22 -37.11
CA ARG A 450 -18.32 25.64 -37.49
C ARG A 450 -16.99 26.16 -38.05
N LEU A 451 -15.86 25.58 -37.64
CA LEU A 451 -14.54 25.88 -38.24
C LEU A 451 -14.37 25.33 -39.66
N LYS A 452 -15.21 24.37 -40.12
CA LYS A 452 -15.14 23.83 -41.48
C LYS A 452 -15.43 24.86 -42.57
N SER A 453 -16.23 25.88 -42.27
CA SER A 453 -16.68 26.89 -43.23
C SER A 453 -15.93 28.21 -43.14
N TYR A 454 -14.92 28.33 -42.28
CA TYR A 454 -14.21 29.59 -42.04
C TYR A 454 -12.87 29.63 -42.78
N THR A 455 -12.62 30.74 -43.47
CA THR A 455 -11.33 31.05 -44.12
C THR A 455 -10.97 32.51 -43.85
N ASP A 456 -9.80 32.74 -43.27
CA ASP A 456 -9.27 34.07 -42.99
C ASP A 456 -8.40 34.60 -44.15
N SER A 457 -8.11 35.90 -44.15
CA SER A 457 -7.16 36.52 -45.08
C SER A 457 -5.70 36.23 -44.72
N ASP A 458 -5.42 36.00 -43.44
CA ASP A 458 -4.09 35.63 -42.94
C ASP A 458 -3.81 34.13 -43.12
N LYS A 459 -2.80 33.83 -43.96
CA LYS A 459 -2.37 32.46 -44.29
C LYS A 459 -1.79 31.72 -43.08
N ILE A 460 -1.11 32.41 -42.16
CA ILE A 460 -0.53 31.80 -40.96
C ILE A 460 -1.62 31.47 -39.95
N LYS A 461 -2.60 32.36 -39.81
CA LYS A 461 -3.80 32.10 -38.99
C LYS A 461 -4.59 30.90 -39.53
N ASN A 462 -4.80 30.83 -40.84
CA ASN A 462 -5.46 29.68 -41.49
C ASN A 462 -4.73 28.36 -41.22
N MET A 463 -3.39 28.36 -41.28
CA MET A 463 -2.58 27.18 -40.94
C MET A 463 -2.81 26.74 -39.50
N GLN A 464 -2.81 27.68 -38.54
CA GLN A 464 -3.06 27.36 -37.13
C GLN A 464 -4.49 26.84 -36.88
N LEU A 465 -5.50 27.41 -37.55
CA LEU A 465 -6.89 26.93 -37.48
C LEU A 465 -7.04 25.53 -38.07
N MET A 466 -6.35 25.23 -39.18
CA MET A 466 -6.32 23.90 -39.78
C MET A 466 -5.74 22.87 -38.81
N TRP A 467 -4.61 23.19 -38.18
CA TRP A 467 -3.98 22.30 -37.19
C TRP A 467 -4.83 22.14 -35.92
N LEU A 468 -5.48 23.19 -35.43
CA LEU A 468 -6.42 23.10 -34.31
C LEU A 468 -7.58 22.17 -34.65
N LYS A 469 -8.14 22.27 -35.85
CA LYS A 469 -9.22 21.41 -36.32
C LYS A 469 -8.82 19.94 -36.38
N GLU A 470 -7.63 19.64 -36.92
CA GLU A 470 -7.10 18.27 -36.96
C GLU A 470 -6.94 17.69 -35.55
N GLN A 471 -6.38 18.48 -34.64
CA GLN A 471 -6.17 18.11 -33.24
C GLN A 471 -7.50 17.82 -32.52
N LEU A 472 -8.47 18.72 -32.61
CA LEU A 472 -9.80 18.54 -32.03
C LEU A 472 -10.53 17.32 -32.62
N SER A 473 -10.40 17.09 -33.94
CA SER A 473 -11.00 15.93 -34.61
C SER A 473 -10.42 14.60 -34.12
N LYS A 474 -9.11 14.56 -33.88
CA LYS A 474 -8.41 13.38 -33.33
C LYS A 474 -8.91 13.06 -31.92
N ILE A 475 -8.99 14.07 -31.05
CA ILE A 475 -9.49 13.92 -29.66
C ILE A 475 -10.94 13.37 -29.67
N TYR A 476 -11.81 13.97 -30.49
CA TYR A 476 -13.21 13.54 -30.60
C TYR A 476 -13.35 12.09 -31.10
N GLN A 477 -12.56 11.69 -32.09
CA GLN A 477 -12.56 10.31 -32.62
C GLN A 477 -12.07 9.27 -31.59
N GLN A 478 -11.01 9.60 -30.84
CA GLN A 478 -10.49 8.73 -29.78
C GLN A 478 -11.53 8.52 -28.67
N HIS A 479 -12.25 9.58 -28.27
CA HIS A 479 -13.30 9.51 -27.26
C HIS A 479 -14.49 8.64 -27.69
N ILE A 480 -15.00 8.80 -28.92
CA ILE A 480 -16.06 7.92 -29.46
C ILE A 480 -15.62 6.45 -29.50
N GLY A 481 -14.37 6.19 -29.88
CA GLY A 481 -13.82 4.83 -29.92
C GLY A 481 -13.78 4.16 -28.54
N TYR A 482 -13.52 4.93 -27.48
CA TYR A 482 -13.55 4.46 -26.10
C TYR A 482 -14.99 4.21 -25.61
N MET A 483 -15.91 5.14 -25.85
CA MET A 483 -17.32 4.96 -25.44
C MET A 483 -17.96 3.72 -26.07
N LYS A 484 -17.64 3.41 -27.34
CA LYS A 484 -18.12 2.20 -28.02
C LYS A 484 -17.56 0.88 -27.44
N LYS A 485 -16.38 0.90 -26.83
CA LYS A 485 -15.77 -0.28 -26.21
C LYS A 485 -16.31 -0.56 -24.80
N ASN A 486 -16.76 0.46 -24.09
CA ASN A 486 -17.30 0.35 -22.73
C ASN A 486 -18.83 0.15 -22.68
N SER A 487 -19.50 0.22 -23.83
CA SER A 487 -20.94 -0.03 -23.96
C SER A 487 -21.27 -1.41 -24.57
N GLN A 488 -20.25 -2.24 -24.80
CA GLN A 488 -20.34 -3.70 -25.05
C GLN A 488 -19.93 -4.45 -23.79
#